data_AF-A0A2N2LJB3-F1
#
_entry.id   AF-A0A2N2LJB3-F1
#
_cell.length_a   1.000
_cell.length_b   1.000
_cell.length_c   1.000
_cell.angle_alpha   90.00
_cell.angle_beta   90.00
_cell.angle_gamma   90.00
#
_symmetry.space_group_name_H-M   'P 1'
#
loop_
_entity.id
_entity.type
_entity.pdbx_description
1 polymer ?
#
loop_
_entity_poly.entity_id
_entity_poly.type
_entity_poly.pdbx_seq_one_letter_code
_entity_poly.pdbx_strand_id
1 'polypeptide(L)'
;MITSPAEGTLIEDSSFLVEGTGIPGATIMVTVTGASMRMVTVPESGLWSVSVGVPLSNPPEGFDVSATQQVADGPASLPSNVVHLSNYVPPPEITAPRDGAVILTPTFTVRGTGVPGYSILLQTGRIYVTTVDASGNWTVADVITEFLPPAGFDVSAAQNLGGALSSAMSNVVHITTVLTPPVIGSPADGAATPASVIVTGIGALGATVTVFDGATALISGPVNAVGEFTFLVTLSAGAHVLSATQTLSGFTSDPSNIVTVTVTSPPPPTPTVTTEVHDAAHNAVSSVTAGTAVHARVGVTGTGAPLTGRVKVFWYDAGGCLAGTHLAVSPLLSLVDGAVDATSFAQTPSTLGTYSFQAVYSGDPAYQDTTGPCVPFTVDPLPPATVTTQVHDASHTVVTSAVAGITVHPFVQ
;
A
#
# COMPACT_ATOMS: atom_id res chain seq x y z
N MET A 1 38.28 -61.03 -35.30
CA MET A 1 38.24 -59.56 -35.05
C MET A 1 36.78 -59.14 -35.06
N ILE A 2 36.37 -58.19 -34.22
CA ILE A 2 35.03 -57.60 -34.30
C ILE A 2 35.05 -56.50 -35.36
N THR A 3 34.10 -56.51 -36.29
CA THR A 3 33.97 -55.50 -37.36
C THR A 3 32.72 -54.64 -37.20
N SER A 4 31.74 -55.08 -36.40
CA SER A 4 30.53 -54.33 -36.05
C SER A 4 30.01 -54.79 -34.68
N PRO A 5 29.47 -53.89 -33.82
CA PRO A 5 29.36 -52.45 -34.02
C PRO A 5 30.72 -51.73 -34.01
N ALA A 6 30.76 -50.49 -34.51
CA ALA A 6 31.94 -49.65 -34.39
C ALA A 6 32.06 -49.06 -32.98
N GLU A 7 33.26 -48.63 -32.63
CA GLU A 7 33.53 -47.90 -31.38
C GLU A 7 32.60 -46.68 -31.23
N GLY A 8 31.98 -46.54 -30.05
CA GLY A 8 31.06 -45.45 -29.73
C GLY A 8 29.65 -45.58 -30.30
N THR A 9 29.28 -46.72 -30.91
CA THR A 9 27.92 -46.91 -31.44
C THR A 9 26.87 -46.77 -30.32
N LEU A 10 25.80 -46.03 -30.62
CA LEU A 10 24.65 -45.87 -29.73
C LEU A 10 23.70 -47.08 -29.87
N ILE A 11 23.35 -47.69 -28.74
CA ILE A 11 22.42 -48.82 -28.68
C ILE A 11 21.04 -48.30 -28.23
N GLU A 12 20.08 -48.36 -29.16
CA GLU A 12 18.69 -47.92 -28.96
C GLU A 12 17.75 -49.06 -28.53
N ASP A 13 18.08 -50.28 -28.94
CA ASP A 13 17.24 -51.46 -28.75
C ASP A 13 17.77 -52.38 -27.63
N SER A 14 16.88 -53.20 -27.07
CA SER A 14 17.25 -54.28 -26.14
C SER A 14 18.08 -55.42 -26.76
N SER A 15 18.46 -55.30 -28.03
CA SER A 15 19.34 -56.24 -28.71
C SER A 15 20.06 -55.59 -29.89
N PHE A 16 21.27 -56.05 -30.20
CA PHE A 16 22.02 -55.63 -31.38
C PHE A 16 22.83 -56.80 -31.97
N LEU A 17 23.30 -56.64 -33.20
CA LEU A 17 24.17 -57.62 -33.87
C LEU A 17 25.63 -57.31 -33.58
N VAL A 18 26.40 -58.36 -33.29
CA VAL A 18 27.86 -58.33 -33.26
C VAL A 18 28.37 -59.15 -34.43
N GLU A 19 29.23 -58.55 -35.25
CA GLU A 19 29.78 -59.16 -36.45
C GLU A 19 31.30 -59.12 -36.42
N GLY A 20 31.91 -60.07 -37.13
CA GLY A 20 33.35 -60.11 -37.22
C GLY A 20 33.88 -61.14 -38.20
N THR A 21 35.20 -61.25 -38.19
CA THR A 21 35.96 -62.26 -38.94
C THR A 21 36.53 -63.30 -37.99
N GLY A 22 36.63 -64.54 -38.46
CA GLY A 22 37.22 -65.66 -37.72
C GLY A 22 37.68 -66.79 -38.64
N ILE A 23 38.32 -67.80 -38.06
CA ILE A 23 38.74 -69.00 -38.78
C ILE A 23 37.50 -69.87 -39.06
N PRO A 24 37.20 -70.27 -40.31
CA PRO A 24 36.10 -71.18 -40.62
C PRO A 24 36.08 -72.44 -39.76
N GLY A 25 34.90 -72.81 -39.25
CA GLY A 25 34.71 -73.95 -38.34
C GLY A 25 35.11 -73.71 -36.89
N ALA A 26 35.75 -72.57 -36.55
CA ALA A 26 36.00 -72.19 -35.16
C ALA A 26 34.70 -71.74 -34.47
N THR A 27 34.67 -71.82 -33.14
CA THR A 27 33.61 -71.22 -32.32
C THR A 27 34.06 -69.85 -31.82
N ILE A 28 33.24 -68.83 -32.02
CA ILE A 28 33.40 -67.49 -31.45
C ILE A 28 32.60 -67.42 -30.16
N MET A 29 33.23 -66.94 -29.09
CA MET A 29 32.59 -66.61 -27.83
C MET A 29 32.54 -65.09 -27.67
N VAL A 30 31.34 -64.52 -27.72
CA VAL A 30 31.10 -63.08 -27.57
C VAL A 30 30.66 -62.79 -26.14
N THR A 31 31.36 -61.83 -25.52
CA THR A 31 31.08 -61.33 -24.17
C THR A 31 30.67 -59.86 -24.25
N VAL A 32 29.53 -59.53 -23.64
CA VAL A 32 29.00 -58.17 -23.54
C VAL A 32 28.67 -57.86 -22.08
N THR A 33 29.07 -56.70 -21.57
CA THR A 33 28.77 -56.25 -20.19
C THR A 33 27.27 -56.37 -19.89
N GLY A 34 26.92 -57.08 -18.81
CA GLY A 34 25.52 -57.23 -18.38
C GLY A 34 24.64 -58.13 -19.26
N ALA A 35 25.16 -58.73 -20.32
CA ALA A 35 24.44 -59.68 -21.17
C ALA A 35 24.85 -61.13 -20.87
N SER A 36 23.98 -62.08 -21.25
CA SER A 36 24.36 -63.49 -21.30
C SER A 36 25.32 -63.75 -22.45
N MET A 37 26.38 -64.51 -22.18
CA MET A 37 27.36 -64.94 -23.19
C MET A 37 26.69 -65.58 -24.41
N ARG A 38 27.27 -65.36 -25.59
CA ARG A 38 26.81 -65.93 -26.86
C ARG A 38 27.93 -66.66 -27.57
N MET A 39 27.57 -67.77 -28.22
CA MET A 39 28.48 -68.55 -29.05
C MET A 39 27.94 -68.66 -30.47
N VAL A 40 28.84 -68.57 -31.45
CA VAL A 40 28.52 -68.76 -32.88
C VAL A 40 29.65 -69.48 -33.59
N THR A 41 29.34 -70.44 -34.46
CA THR A 41 30.33 -71.11 -35.31
C THR A 41 30.61 -70.26 -36.53
N VAL A 42 31.89 -70.06 -36.87
CA VAL A 42 32.30 -69.29 -38.05
C VAL A 42 31.98 -70.09 -39.33
N PRO A 43 31.16 -69.55 -40.25
CA PRO A 43 30.89 -70.17 -41.55
C PRO A 43 32.12 -70.25 -42.46
N GLU A 44 32.03 -71.00 -43.57
CA GLU A 44 33.10 -71.11 -44.57
C GLU A 44 33.53 -69.76 -45.18
N SER A 45 32.66 -68.76 -45.17
CA SER A 45 32.96 -67.39 -45.61
C SER A 45 33.97 -66.65 -44.71
N GLY A 46 34.19 -67.15 -43.49
CA GLY A 46 35.00 -66.48 -42.47
C GLY A 46 34.31 -65.30 -41.78
N LEU A 47 33.07 -64.97 -42.16
CA LEU A 47 32.26 -63.88 -41.59
C LEU A 47 31.19 -64.46 -40.67
N TRP A 48 31.19 -64.03 -39.41
CA TRP A 48 30.22 -64.44 -38.40
C TRP A 48 29.38 -63.25 -37.93
N SER A 49 28.16 -63.53 -37.49
CA SER A 49 27.22 -62.56 -36.92
C SER A 49 26.42 -63.25 -35.83
N VAL A 50 26.20 -62.56 -34.71
CA VAL A 50 25.40 -63.06 -33.58
C VAL A 50 24.60 -61.93 -32.95
N SER A 51 23.32 -62.20 -32.66
CA SER A 51 22.47 -61.26 -31.93
C SER A 51 22.68 -61.41 -30.43
N VAL A 52 22.96 -60.28 -29.78
CA VAL A 52 23.12 -60.18 -28.32
C VAL A 52 21.96 -59.39 -27.76
N GLY A 53 21.27 -59.94 -26.77
CA GLY A 53 20.24 -59.24 -26.00
C GLY A 53 20.84 -58.61 -24.75
N VAL A 54 20.51 -57.34 -24.49
CA VAL A 54 20.93 -56.57 -23.32
C VAL A 54 19.70 -56.17 -22.48
N PRO A 55 19.83 -56.09 -21.15
CA PRO A 55 18.72 -55.68 -20.29
C PRO A 55 18.31 -54.23 -20.59
N LEU A 56 17.00 -53.95 -20.69
CA LEU A 56 16.44 -52.60 -20.90
C LEU A 56 16.88 -51.58 -19.83
N SER A 57 17.25 -52.05 -18.64
CA SER A 57 17.99 -51.28 -17.66
C SER A 57 19.46 -51.23 -18.08
N ASN A 58 19.75 -50.50 -19.17
CA ASN A 58 21.10 -50.43 -19.69
C ASN A 58 22.04 -49.84 -18.60
N PRO A 59 23.26 -50.38 -18.43
CA PRO A 59 24.23 -49.82 -17.49
C PRO A 59 24.60 -48.38 -17.92
N PRO A 60 24.68 -47.40 -17.00
CA PRO A 60 24.88 -45.99 -17.35
C PRO A 60 26.17 -45.73 -18.14
N GLU A 61 27.19 -46.58 -17.98
CA GLU A 61 28.48 -46.49 -18.66
C GLU A 61 28.50 -47.12 -20.07
N GLY A 62 27.38 -47.70 -20.51
CA GLY A 62 27.28 -48.40 -21.80
C GLY A 62 27.79 -49.85 -21.75
N PHE A 63 28.12 -50.42 -22.91
CA PHE A 63 28.46 -51.84 -23.04
C PHE A 63 29.86 -52.05 -23.60
N ASP A 64 30.63 -52.94 -22.97
CA ASP A 64 31.90 -53.40 -23.52
C ASP A 64 31.70 -54.73 -24.26
N VAL A 65 32.14 -54.80 -25.52
CA VAL A 65 32.05 -56.00 -26.34
C VAL A 65 33.44 -56.54 -26.63
N SER A 66 33.65 -57.83 -26.36
CA SER A 66 34.87 -58.53 -26.76
C SER A 66 34.56 -59.95 -27.23
N ALA A 67 35.44 -60.51 -28.05
CA ALA A 67 35.28 -61.86 -28.58
C ALA A 67 36.59 -62.65 -28.53
N THR A 68 36.49 -63.95 -28.25
CA THR A 68 37.58 -64.92 -28.45
C THR A 68 37.14 -65.96 -29.47
N GLN A 69 38.10 -66.60 -30.15
CA GLN A 69 37.83 -67.73 -31.04
C GLN A 69 38.54 -68.99 -30.56
N GLN A 70 37.95 -70.16 -30.80
CA GLN A 70 38.55 -71.45 -30.51
C GLN A 70 38.31 -72.44 -31.66
N VAL A 71 39.38 -73.00 -32.20
CA VAL A 71 39.33 -74.13 -33.15
C VAL A 71 39.22 -75.43 -32.36
N ALA A 72 38.51 -76.44 -32.89
CA ALA A 72 38.29 -77.72 -32.22
C ALA A 72 39.58 -78.29 -31.59
N ASP A 73 39.51 -78.65 -30.31
CA ASP A 73 40.60 -79.21 -29.50
C ASP A 73 41.87 -78.32 -29.34
N GLY A 74 41.83 -77.05 -29.76
CA GLY A 74 42.91 -76.07 -29.62
C GLY A 74 42.71 -75.08 -28.47
N PRO A 75 43.75 -74.31 -28.08
CA PRO A 75 43.59 -73.22 -27.11
C PRO A 75 42.75 -72.08 -27.70
N ALA A 76 42.04 -71.35 -26.83
CA ALA A 76 41.36 -70.11 -27.23
C ALA A 76 42.37 -69.03 -27.65
N SER A 77 41.98 -68.17 -28.58
CA SER A 77 42.76 -66.99 -28.95
C SER A 77 42.85 -66.00 -27.80
N LEU A 78 43.77 -65.04 -27.92
CA LEU A 78 43.65 -63.79 -27.15
C LEU A 78 42.31 -63.11 -27.50
N PRO A 79 41.71 -62.36 -26.55
CA PRO A 79 40.53 -61.54 -26.83
C PRO A 79 40.79 -60.52 -27.95
N SER A 80 39.73 -60.16 -28.67
CA SER A 80 39.73 -58.97 -29.52
C SER A 80 40.02 -57.71 -28.69
N ASN A 81 40.28 -56.60 -29.38
CA ASN A 81 40.08 -55.29 -28.75
C ASN A 81 38.65 -55.20 -28.20
N VAL A 82 38.52 -54.52 -27.06
CA VAL A 82 37.21 -54.15 -26.53
C VAL A 82 36.63 -53.07 -27.44
N VAL A 83 35.36 -53.22 -27.78
CA VAL A 83 34.56 -52.18 -28.44
C VAL A 83 33.65 -51.58 -27.38
N HIS A 84 33.78 -50.28 -27.12
CA HIS A 84 32.92 -49.58 -26.17
C HIS A 84 31.70 -49.02 -26.90
N LEU A 85 30.52 -49.38 -26.42
CA LEU A 85 29.22 -48.95 -26.95
C LEU A 85 28.55 -48.03 -25.93
N SER A 86 27.81 -47.05 -26.41
CA SER A 86 27.08 -46.10 -25.56
C SER A 86 25.59 -46.39 -25.58
N ASN A 87 24.90 -46.05 -24.49
CA ASN A 87 23.44 -46.13 -24.49
C ASN A 87 22.84 -44.94 -25.22
N TYR A 88 21.80 -45.21 -26.00
CA TYR A 88 20.91 -44.15 -26.42
C TYR A 88 19.91 -43.83 -25.30
N VAL A 89 19.81 -42.55 -24.97
CA VAL A 89 18.81 -42.02 -24.05
C VAL A 89 17.97 -41.01 -24.86
N PRO A 90 16.69 -41.31 -25.16
CA PRO A 90 15.86 -40.39 -25.93
C PRO A 90 15.60 -39.10 -25.15
N PRO A 91 15.38 -37.95 -25.82
CA PRO A 91 14.93 -36.74 -25.14
C PRO A 91 13.54 -36.95 -24.52
N PRO A 92 13.26 -36.39 -23.32
CA PRO A 92 11.91 -36.37 -22.77
C PRO A 92 11.05 -35.34 -23.53
N GLU A 93 9.73 -35.39 -23.34
CA GLU A 93 8.79 -34.39 -23.89
C GLU A 93 8.15 -33.59 -22.76
N ILE A 94 7.97 -32.28 -22.95
CA ILE A 94 7.17 -31.44 -22.06
C ILE A 94 5.77 -31.30 -22.67
N THR A 95 4.77 -31.77 -21.93
CA THR A 95 3.36 -31.77 -22.37
C THR A 95 2.54 -30.67 -21.73
N ALA A 96 2.98 -30.12 -20.59
CA ALA A 96 2.41 -28.92 -20.00
C ALA A 96 3.48 -28.14 -19.19
N PRO A 97 3.39 -26.81 -19.13
CA PRO A 97 2.49 -25.93 -19.87
C PRO A 97 2.72 -25.96 -21.39
N ARG A 98 1.75 -25.47 -22.17
CA ARG A 98 1.90 -25.34 -23.63
C ARG A 98 2.88 -24.23 -23.96
N ASP A 99 3.49 -24.32 -25.13
CA ASP A 99 4.33 -23.24 -25.66
C ASP A 99 3.56 -21.91 -25.77
N GLY A 100 4.20 -20.82 -25.34
CA GLY A 100 3.59 -19.50 -25.25
C GLY A 100 2.64 -19.30 -24.06
N ALA A 101 2.65 -20.18 -23.06
CA ALA A 101 1.79 -20.03 -21.89
C ALA A 101 2.14 -18.78 -21.07
N VAL A 102 1.10 -18.06 -20.63
CA VAL A 102 1.22 -16.93 -19.72
C VAL A 102 0.92 -17.39 -18.30
N ILE A 103 1.89 -17.25 -17.40
CA ILE A 103 1.76 -17.62 -15.99
C ILE A 103 1.56 -16.35 -15.15
N LEU A 104 0.41 -16.30 -14.46
CA LEU A 104 0.00 -15.19 -13.59
C LEU A 104 0.25 -15.46 -12.10
N THR A 105 0.76 -16.65 -11.78
CA THR A 105 0.93 -17.14 -10.41
C THR A 105 2.42 -17.21 -10.02
N PRO A 106 2.74 -17.13 -8.72
CA PRO A 106 4.12 -17.22 -8.23
C PRO A 106 4.73 -18.62 -8.42
N THR A 107 3.90 -19.65 -8.63
CA THR A 107 4.34 -21.00 -8.96
C THR A 107 3.49 -21.62 -10.06
N PHE A 108 4.03 -22.62 -10.76
CA PHE A 108 3.30 -23.42 -11.73
C PHE A 108 3.82 -24.87 -11.76
N THR A 109 3.09 -25.76 -12.44
CA THR A 109 3.45 -27.18 -12.58
C THR A 109 3.90 -27.47 -14.00
N VAL A 110 5.01 -28.20 -14.14
CA VAL A 110 5.49 -28.74 -15.42
C VAL A 110 5.25 -30.25 -15.45
N ARG A 111 4.74 -30.75 -16.58
CA ARG A 111 4.45 -32.15 -16.82
C ARG A 111 5.03 -32.59 -18.15
N GLY A 112 5.31 -33.88 -18.26
CA GLY A 112 5.80 -34.44 -19.51
C GLY A 112 5.86 -35.96 -19.51
N THR A 113 6.44 -36.49 -20.57
CA THR A 113 6.66 -37.92 -20.77
C THR A 113 8.15 -38.22 -20.89
N GLY A 114 8.54 -39.45 -20.58
CA GLY A 114 9.92 -39.92 -20.64
C GLY A 114 10.01 -41.43 -20.47
N VAL A 115 11.22 -41.95 -20.33
CA VAL A 115 11.44 -43.39 -20.13
C VAL A 115 11.26 -43.75 -18.65
N PRO A 116 10.37 -44.70 -18.30
CA PRO A 116 10.13 -45.09 -16.91
C PRO A 116 11.40 -45.39 -16.10
N GLY A 117 11.48 -44.84 -14.89
CA GLY A 117 12.62 -45.01 -13.99
C GLY A 117 13.82 -44.10 -14.27
N TYR A 118 13.81 -43.32 -15.36
CA TYR A 118 14.87 -42.35 -15.64
C TYR A 118 14.60 -41.06 -14.84
N SER A 119 15.66 -40.33 -14.51
CA SER A 119 15.52 -39.02 -13.84
C SER A 119 15.37 -37.91 -14.87
N ILE A 120 14.55 -36.90 -14.59
CA ILE A 120 14.40 -35.69 -15.39
C ILE A 120 15.19 -34.55 -14.73
N LEU A 121 15.98 -33.84 -15.52
CA LEU A 121 16.63 -32.58 -15.17
C LEU A 121 15.90 -31.46 -15.92
N LEU A 122 14.98 -30.79 -15.24
CA LEU A 122 14.20 -29.68 -15.78
C LEU A 122 14.96 -28.36 -15.56
N GLN A 123 15.16 -27.61 -16.64
CA GLN A 123 15.89 -26.34 -16.68
C GLN A 123 14.90 -25.18 -16.87
N THR A 124 14.85 -24.26 -15.90
CA THR A 124 14.04 -23.03 -15.95
C THR A 124 14.83 -21.78 -15.57
N GLY A 125 16.17 -21.86 -15.59
CA GLY A 125 17.08 -20.93 -14.89
C GLY A 125 17.54 -21.47 -13.53
N ARG A 126 16.82 -22.44 -12.97
CA ARG A 126 17.29 -23.39 -11.94
C ARG A 126 17.06 -24.82 -12.44
N ILE A 127 17.71 -25.78 -11.77
CA ILE A 127 17.55 -27.20 -12.06
C ILE A 127 16.57 -27.81 -11.05
N TYR A 128 15.52 -28.43 -11.56
CA TYR A 128 14.62 -29.30 -10.81
C TYR A 128 14.88 -30.76 -11.21
N VAL A 129 14.78 -31.67 -10.24
CA VAL A 129 14.96 -33.10 -10.49
C VAL A 129 13.71 -33.85 -10.07
N THR A 130 13.23 -34.74 -10.95
CA THR A 130 12.15 -35.68 -10.67
C THR A 130 12.44 -37.01 -11.36
N THR A 131 11.60 -38.03 -11.15
CA THR A 131 11.71 -39.31 -11.85
C THR A 131 10.49 -39.56 -12.72
N VAL A 132 10.70 -40.29 -13.81
CA VAL A 132 9.60 -40.77 -14.66
C VAL A 132 8.97 -41.99 -14.00
N ASP A 133 7.65 -41.95 -13.82
CA ASP A 133 6.89 -43.05 -13.23
C ASP A 133 6.77 -44.27 -14.17
N ALA A 134 6.19 -45.36 -13.66
CA ALA A 134 6.02 -46.61 -14.41
C ALA A 134 5.11 -46.47 -15.65
N SER A 135 4.30 -45.41 -15.73
CA SER A 135 3.43 -45.10 -16.86
C SER A 135 4.09 -44.18 -17.90
N GLY A 136 5.35 -43.79 -17.68
CA GLY A 136 6.09 -42.92 -18.58
C GLY A 136 5.81 -41.44 -18.37
N ASN A 137 5.16 -41.05 -17.27
CA ASN A 137 4.83 -39.66 -16.96
C ASN A 137 5.78 -39.11 -15.89
N TRP A 138 6.03 -37.80 -15.95
CA TRP A 138 6.76 -37.10 -14.90
C TRP A 138 6.08 -35.76 -14.58
N THR A 139 6.31 -35.25 -13.37
CA THR A 139 5.75 -33.97 -12.92
C THR A 139 6.74 -33.27 -11.99
N VAL A 140 6.89 -31.96 -12.19
CA VAL A 140 7.55 -31.03 -11.26
C VAL A 140 6.49 -30.01 -10.84
N ALA A 141 6.06 -30.10 -9.58
CA ALA A 141 5.17 -29.12 -8.97
C ALA A 141 5.97 -27.92 -8.44
N ASP A 142 5.27 -26.80 -8.19
CA ASP A 142 5.80 -25.61 -7.54
C ASP A 142 7.09 -25.04 -8.15
N VAL A 143 7.17 -25.03 -9.48
CA VAL A 143 8.23 -24.29 -10.18
C VAL A 143 8.02 -22.80 -9.91
N ILE A 144 9.00 -22.17 -9.26
CA ILE A 144 8.88 -20.82 -8.70
C ILE A 144 9.23 -19.79 -9.79
N THR A 145 8.37 -18.79 -9.99
CA THR A 145 8.57 -17.71 -10.96
C THR A 145 9.19 -16.45 -10.36
N GLU A 146 9.29 -16.34 -9.04
CA GLU A 146 9.80 -15.15 -8.32
C GLU A 146 11.26 -14.79 -8.65
N PHE A 147 12.08 -15.77 -9.02
CA PHE A 147 13.47 -15.55 -9.46
C PHE A 147 13.61 -15.46 -10.98
N LEU A 148 12.51 -15.54 -11.71
CA LEU A 148 12.50 -15.58 -13.16
C LEU A 148 12.17 -14.19 -13.71
N PRO A 149 12.85 -13.77 -14.80
CA PRO A 149 12.61 -12.47 -15.38
C PRO A 149 11.13 -12.36 -15.82
N PRO A 150 10.44 -11.25 -15.49
CA PRO A 150 9.08 -11.00 -15.96
C PRO A 150 8.93 -10.85 -17.49
N ALA A 151 10.02 -10.85 -18.27
CA ALA A 151 9.98 -10.98 -19.74
C ALA A 151 9.53 -12.37 -20.22
N GLY A 152 9.45 -13.33 -19.31
CA GLY A 152 9.35 -14.74 -19.66
C GLY A 152 10.70 -15.46 -19.65
N PHE A 153 10.63 -16.78 -19.71
CA PHE A 153 11.77 -17.69 -19.64
C PHE A 153 11.48 -18.96 -20.43
N ASP A 154 12.55 -19.64 -20.81
CA ASP A 154 12.47 -20.91 -21.53
C ASP A 154 12.54 -22.08 -20.54
N VAL A 155 11.71 -23.09 -20.81
CA VAL A 155 11.71 -24.36 -20.09
C VAL A 155 12.15 -25.46 -21.03
N SER A 156 13.14 -26.24 -20.60
CA SER A 156 13.57 -27.45 -21.32
C SER A 156 14.00 -28.52 -20.32
N ALA A 157 14.00 -29.78 -20.75
CA ALA A 157 14.35 -30.91 -19.90
C ALA A 157 15.33 -31.86 -20.59
N ALA A 158 16.26 -32.43 -19.82
CA ALA A 158 17.00 -33.63 -20.21
C ALA A 158 16.55 -34.79 -19.33
N GLN A 159 16.65 -36.02 -19.82
CA GLN A 159 16.53 -37.19 -18.97
C GLN A 159 17.89 -37.87 -18.78
N ASN A 160 18.05 -38.55 -17.65
CA ASN A 160 19.31 -39.11 -17.20
C ASN A 160 19.12 -40.57 -16.76
N LEU A 161 19.94 -41.44 -17.32
CA LEU A 161 20.13 -42.82 -16.90
C LEU A 161 21.43 -42.92 -16.12
N GLY A 162 21.39 -42.75 -14.80
CA GLY A 162 22.53 -43.05 -13.92
C GLY A 162 23.86 -42.37 -14.27
N GLY A 163 23.86 -41.27 -15.02
CA GLY A 163 25.06 -40.58 -15.51
C GLY A 163 25.05 -40.30 -17.01
N ALA A 164 24.29 -41.06 -17.80
CA ALA A 164 24.10 -40.83 -19.23
C ALA A 164 22.90 -39.91 -19.50
N LEU A 165 23.17 -38.70 -20.02
CA LEU A 165 22.15 -37.74 -20.42
C LEU A 165 21.54 -38.09 -21.79
N SER A 166 20.32 -37.60 -22.01
CA SER A 166 19.64 -37.69 -23.30
C SER A 166 20.44 -37.04 -24.43
N SER A 167 20.32 -37.59 -25.64
CA SER A 167 21.04 -37.12 -26.84
C SER A 167 20.70 -35.68 -27.23
N ALA A 168 19.55 -35.18 -26.76
CA ALA A 168 19.10 -33.81 -26.91
C ALA A 168 18.27 -33.39 -25.68
N MET A 169 17.96 -32.09 -25.61
CA MET A 169 16.93 -31.57 -24.72
C MET A 169 15.53 -31.88 -25.29
N SER A 170 14.51 -31.72 -24.45
CA SER A 170 13.10 -31.72 -24.85
C SER A 170 12.76 -30.60 -25.84
N ASN A 171 11.50 -30.55 -26.28
CA ASN A 171 10.93 -29.31 -26.80
C ASN A 171 11.16 -28.17 -25.79
N VAL A 172 11.52 -27.00 -26.32
CA VAL A 172 11.58 -25.77 -25.53
C VAL A 172 10.16 -25.22 -25.41
N VAL A 173 9.77 -24.87 -24.19
CA VAL A 173 8.49 -24.22 -23.91
C VAL A 173 8.78 -22.79 -23.49
N HIS A 174 8.33 -21.84 -24.29
CA HIS A 174 8.43 -20.41 -24.01
C HIS A 174 7.32 -20.00 -23.04
N ILE A 175 7.70 -19.49 -21.87
CA ILE A 175 6.77 -19.02 -20.85
C ILE A 175 6.86 -17.52 -20.75
N THR A 176 5.72 -16.83 -20.71
CA THR A 176 5.65 -15.42 -20.34
C THR A 176 5.12 -15.33 -18.90
N THR A 177 5.78 -14.54 -18.07
CA THR A 177 5.26 -14.17 -16.75
C THR A 177 4.81 -12.73 -16.79
N VAL A 178 3.86 -12.35 -15.94
CA VAL A 178 3.51 -10.94 -15.74
C VAL A 178 3.62 -10.61 -14.26
N LEU A 179 4.11 -9.41 -13.97
CA LEU A 179 4.16 -8.93 -12.60
C LEU A 179 2.73 -8.55 -12.17
N THR A 180 2.18 -9.25 -11.19
CA THR A 180 0.87 -8.91 -10.64
C THR A 180 0.85 -7.46 -10.17
N PRO A 181 -0.23 -6.69 -10.35
CA PRO A 181 -0.30 -5.32 -9.82
C PRO A 181 -0.21 -5.28 -8.29
N PRO A 182 0.33 -4.20 -7.70
CA PRO A 182 0.19 -3.99 -6.27
C PRO A 182 -1.28 -3.68 -5.94
N VAL A 183 -1.65 -3.76 -4.67
CA VAL A 183 -3.00 -3.38 -4.20
C VAL A 183 -2.84 -2.31 -3.12
N ILE A 184 -3.56 -1.20 -3.27
CA ILE A 184 -3.66 -0.16 -2.24
C ILE A 184 -4.77 -0.56 -1.26
N GLY A 185 -4.43 -0.72 0.02
CA GLY A 185 -5.36 -1.07 1.10
C GLY A 185 -5.77 0.12 1.99
N SER A 186 -4.94 1.15 2.07
CA SER A 186 -5.26 2.42 2.76
C SER A 186 -4.75 3.60 1.92
N PRO A 187 -5.44 4.74 1.89
CA PRO A 187 -6.74 5.00 2.54
C PRO A 187 -7.88 4.17 1.93
N ALA A 188 -9.02 4.11 2.63
CA ALA A 188 -10.23 3.51 2.08
C ALA A 188 -10.73 4.34 0.89
N ASP A 189 -11.34 3.69 -0.10
CA ASP A 189 -11.93 4.40 -1.24
C ASP A 189 -13.04 5.36 -0.79
N GLY A 190 -12.99 6.60 -1.27
CA GLY A 190 -13.87 7.69 -0.89
C GLY A 190 -13.54 8.35 0.46
N ALA A 191 -12.39 8.04 1.08
CA ALA A 191 -12.04 8.60 2.37
C ALA A 191 -11.82 10.13 2.32
N ALA A 192 -12.28 10.82 3.36
CA ALA A 192 -11.89 12.19 3.64
C ALA A 192 -10.68 12.20 4.58
N THR A 193 -9.59 12.85 4.18
CA THR A 193 -8.32 12.83 4.93
C THR A 193 -7.74 14.24 5.09
N PRO A 194 -6.81 14.46 6.05
CA PRO A 194 -5.89 15.59 5.99
C PRO A 194 -4.97 15.53 4.76
N ALA A 195 -4.19 16.60 4.54
CA ALA A 195 -3.23 16.69 3.43
C ALA A 195 -2.14 15.62 3.48
N SER A 196 -1.72 15.21 4.67
CA SER A 196 -0.77 14.12 4.86
C SER A 196 -1.50 12.78 4.84
N VAL A 197 -1.34 12.03 3.74
CA VAL A 197 -2.02 10.75 3.51
C VAL A 197 -1.02 9.60 3.63
N ILE A 198 -1.34 8.62 4.47
CA ILE A 198 -0.57 7.37 4.57
C ILE A 198 -1.19 6.36 3.60
N VAL A 199 -0.43 6.00 2.58
CA VAL A 199 -0.79 4.97 1.60
C VAL A 199 -0.15 3.66 2.02
N THR A 200 -0.96 2.64 2.29
CA THR A 200 -0.48 1.29 2.58
C THR A 200 -1.06 0.30 1.59
N GLY A 201 -0.37 -0.82 1.42
CA GLY A 201 -0.82 -1.86 0.50
C GLY A 201 0.10 -3.05 0.46
N ILE A 202 -0.21 -3.96 -0.46
CA ILE A 202 0.56 -5.17 -0.74
C ILE A 202 1.20 -5.11 -2.13
N GLY A 203 2.41 -5.64 -2.23
CA GLY A 203 3.18 -5.71 -3.48
C GLY A 203 4.05 -6.97 -3.52
N ALA A 204 4.67 -7.21 -4.68
CA ALA A 204 5.61 -8.31 -4.87
C ALA A 204 6.88 -8.06 -4.04
N LEU A 205 7.39 -9.10 -3.39
CA LEU A 205 8.60 -9.03 -2.57
C LEU A 205 9.79 -8.51 -3.38
N GLY A 206 10.52 -7.54 -2.80
CA GLY A 206 11.69 -6.93 -3.45
C GLY A 206 11.36 -6.00 -4.62
N ALA A 207 10.08 -5.83 -4.99
CA ALA A 207 9.68 -4.85 -5.99
C ALA A 207 9.76 -3.42 -5.44
N THR A 208 9.85 -2.46 -6.36
CA THR A 208 9.66 -1.03 -6.06
C THR A 208 8.27 -0.60 -6.47
N VAL A 209 7.48 -0.08 -5.53
CA VAL A 209 6.15 0.48 -5.81
C VAL A 209 6.27 1.98 -6.05
N THR A 210 5.57 2.48 -7.07
CA THR A 210 5.38 3.90 -7.34
C THR A 210 3.88 4.23 -7.20
N VAL A 211 3.55 5.21 -6.36
CA VAL A 211 2.17 5.71 -6.17
C VAL A 211 1.96 6.95 -7.01
N PHE A 212 0.80 7.05 -7.65
CA PHE A 212 0.39 8.13 -8.55
C PHE A 212 -0.88 8.80 -8.04
N ASP A 213 -1.03 10.08 -8.36
CA ASP A 213 -2.32 10.80 -8.38
C ASP A 213 -2.65 11.16 -9.83
N GLY A 214 -3.65 10.48 -10.39
CA GLY A 214 -3.86 10.45 -11.84
C GLY A 214 -2.62 9.93 -12.57
N ALA A 215 -2.02 10.77 -13.42
CA ALA A 215 -0.80 10.45 -14.16
C ALA A 215 0.50 10.90 -13.45
N THR A 216 0.40 11.65 -12.34
CA THR A 216 1.55 12.23 -11.67
C THR A 216 2.10 11.27 -10.63
N ALA A 217 3.38 10.87 -10.77
CA ALA A 217 4.05 10.09 -9.74
C ALA A 217 4.28 10.93 -8.48
N LEU A 218 3.82 10.45 -7.33
CA LEU A 218 3.96 11.12 -6.04
C LEU A 218 5.21 10.67 -5.30
N ILE A 219 5.39 9.35 -5.19
CA ILE A 219 6.46 8.74 -4.41
C ILE A 219 6.76 7.34 -4.93
N SER A 220 7.99 6.88 -4.74
CA SER A 220 8.42 5.53 -5.05
C SER A 220 9.25 4.96 -3.91
N GLY A 221 9.08 3.68 -3.60
CA GLY A 221 9.85 3.01 -2.55
C GLY A 221 9.72 1.49 -2.58
N PRO A 222 10.52 0.77 -1.79
CA PRO A 222 10.54 -0.69 -1.81
C PRO A 222 9.33 -1.29 -1.10
N VAL A 223 8.92 -2.48 -1.55
CA VAL A 223 8.09 -3.41 -0.79
C VAL A 223 8.96 -4.11 0.26
N ASN A 224 8.47 -4.24 1.49
CA ASN A 224 9.19 -4.88 2.58
C ASN A 224 9.28 -6.41 2.40
N ALA A 225 10.01 -7.09 3.29
CA ALA A 225 10.24 -8.54 3.23
C ALA A 225 8.98 -9.41 3.49
N VAL A 226 7.85 -8.79 3.84
CA VAL A 226 6.56 -9.47 4.10
C VAL A 226 5.54 -9.15 2.99
N GLY A 227 5.92 -8.36 1.98
CA GLY A 227 5.05 -8.05 0.83
C GLY A 227 4.18 -6.83 1.04
N GLU A 228 4.50 -5.97 2.01
CA GLU A 228 3.75 -4.75 2.31
C GLU A 228 4.56 -3.50 1.99
N PHE A 229 3.87 -2.42 1.64
CA PHE A 229 4.47 -1.09 1.51
C PHE A 229 3.69 -0.07 2.34
N THR A 230 4.38 0.99 2.76
CA THR A 230 3.79 2.12 3.47
C THR A 230 4.53 3.38 3.07
N PHE A 231 3.80 4.33 2.52
CA PHE A 231 4.33 5.61 2.07
C PHE A 231 3.51 6.76 2.64
N LEU A 232 4.19 7.85 2.96
CA LEU A 232 3.56 9.12 3.32
C LEU A 232 3.60 10.03 2.09
N VAL A 233 2.42 10.48 1.64
CA VAL A 233 2.29 11.45 0.56
C VAL A 233 1.59 12.71 1.07
N THR A 234 1.92 13.86 0.48
CA THR A 234 1.23 15.12 0.77
C THR A 234 0.42 15.52 -0.44
N LEU A 235 -0.89 15.68 -0.26
CA LEU A 235 -1.84 16.04 -1.30
C LEU A 235 -2.42 17.44 -1.03
N SER A 236 -2.76 18.15 -2.10
CA SER A 236 -3.45 19.45 -2.01
C SER A 236 -4.88 19.28 -1.51
N ALA A 237 -5.56 20.36 -1.10
CA ALA A 237 -6.99 20.30 -0.81
C ALA A 237 -7.78 19.98 -2.09
N GLY A 238 -8.75 19.06 -2.01
CA GLY A 238 -9.57 18.64 -3.13
C GLY A 238 -9.65 17.13 -3.32
N ALA A 239 -10.19 16.71 -4.46
CA ALA A 239 -10.35 15.31 -4.83
C ALA A 239 -9.10 14.79 -5.55
N HIS A 240 -8.70 13.56 -5.21
CA HIS A 240 -7.52 12.87 -5.71
C HIS A 240 -7.88 11.43 -6.12
N VAL A 241 -7.15 10.89 -7.09
CA VAL A 241 -7.36 9.54 -7.62
C VAL A 241 -6.04 8.79 -7.58
N LEU A 242 -5.89 7.98 -6.54
CA LEU A 242 -4.66 7.24 -6.28
C LEU A 242 -4.65 5.91 -7.04
N SER A 243 -3.49 5.60 -7.62
CA SER A 243 -3.17 4.27 -8.15
C SER A 243 -1.68 3.98 -7.90
N ALA A 244 -1.25 2.74 -8.06
CA ALA A 244 0.13 2.35 -7.91
C ALA A 244 0.55 1.33 -8.99
N THR A 245 1.80 1.40 -9.43
CA THR A 245 2.44 0.33 -10.20
C THR A 245 3.61 -0.21 -9.40
N GLN A 246 4.06 -1.43 -9.68
CA GLN A 246 5.30 -1.93 -9.13
C GLN A 246 6.26 -2.38 -10.21
N THR A 247 7.55 -2.27 -9.92
CA THR A 247 8.64 -2.66 -10.82
C THR A 247 9.53 -3.67 -10.14
N LEU A 248 9.76 -4.81 -10.81
CA LEU A 248 10.68 -5.86 -10.37
C LEU A 248 11.58 -6.24 -11.54
N SER A 249 12.90 -6.21 -11.33
CA SER A 249 13.89 -6.58 -12.36
C SER A 249 13.73 -5.84 -13.69
N GLY A 250 13.28 -4.58 -13.66
CA GLY A 250 13.09 -3.74 -14.84
C GLY A 250 11.72 -3.86 -15.53
N PHE A 251 10.83 -4.71 -15.02
CA PHE A 251 9.48 -4.88 -15.56
C PHE A 251 8.44 -4.24 -14.66
N THR A 252 7.52 -3.50 -15.26
CA THR A 252 6.46 -2.78 -14.55
C THR A 252 5.13 -3.53 -14.70
N SER A 253 4.39 -3.64 -13.61
CA SER A 253 3.04 -4.21 -13.59
C SER A 253 2.01 -3.29 -14.25
N ASP A 254 0.82 -3.82 -14.51
CA ASP A 254 -0.36 -2.98 -14.68
C ASP A 254 -0.65 -2.15 -13.39
N PRO A 255 -1.46 -1.08 -13.47
CA PRO A 255 -1.87 -0.32 -12.29
C PRO A 255 -2.70 -1.12 -11.29
N SER A 256 -2.61 -0.74 -10.02
CA SER A 256 -3.42 -1.25 -8.91
C SER A 256 -4.91 -0.95 -9.07
N ASN A 257 -5.70 -1.37 -8.08
CA ASN A 257 -7.00 -0.76 -7.83
C ASN A 257 -6.89 0.77 -7.69
N ILE A 258 -7.95 1.47 -8.09
CA ILE A 258 -8.08 2.91 -7.90
C ILE A 258 -8.62 3.18 -6.49
N VAL A 259 -8.08 4.19 -5.82
CA VAL A 259 -8.55 4.71 -4.52
C VAL A 259 -8.79 6.20 -4.64
N THR A 260 -10.04 6.62 -4.49
CA THR A 260 -10.40 8.04 -4.46
C THR A 260 -10.26 8.60 -3.06
N VAL A 261 -9.73 9.82 -2.93
CA VAL A 261 -9.51 10.48 -1.65
C VAL A 261 -9.94 11.93 -1.77
N THR A 262 -10.61 12.48 -0.75
CA THR A 262 -10.88 13.91 -0.67
C THR A 262 -10.09 14.51 0.48
N VAL A 263 -9.12 15.35 0.16
CA VAL A 263 -8.35 16.08 1.15
C VAL A 263 -9.15 17.29 1.61
N THR A 264 -9.54 17.29 2.88
CA THR A 264 -10.25 18.40 3.50
C THR A 264 -9.27 19.34 4.20
N SER A 265 -9.47 20.65 4.09
CA SER A 265 -8.76 21.58 4.96
C SER A 265 -9.25 21.41 6.41
N PRO A 266 -8.40 21.61 7.42
CA PRO A 266 -8.91 21.76 8.78
C PRO A 266 -9.89 22.95 8.83
N PRO A 267 -10.92 22.89 9.68
CA PRO A 267 -11.79 24.03 9.91
C PRO A 267 -10.98 25.21 10.49
N PRO A 268 -11.34 26.47 10.18
CA PRO A 268 -10.66 27.63 10.76
C PRO A 268 -10.73 27.64 12.30
N PRO A 269 -9.73 28.17 13.03
CA PRO A 269 -9.79 28.31 14.47
C PRO A 269 -10.93 29.25 14.94
N THR A 270 -11.41 29.04 16.18
CA THR A 270 -12.38 29.92 16.84
C THR A 270 -11.64 31.11 17.50
N PRO A 271 -11.96 32.37 17.18
CA PRO A 271 -11.38 33.53 17.85
C PRO A 271 -12.00 33.75 19.24
N THR A 272 -11.35 34.54 20.08
CA THR A 272 -11.88 35.00 21.37
C THR A 272 -12.57 36.35 21.20
N VAL A 273 -13.79 36.50 21.71
CA VAL A 273 -14.54 37.76 21.72
C VAL A 273 -14.73 38.20 23.17
N THR A 274 -14.36 39.45 23.49
CA THR A 274 -14.61 40.10 24.77
C THR A 274 -15.54 41.29 24.60
N THR A 275 -16.22 41.68 25.67
CA THR A 275 -17.10 42.86 25.66
C THR A 275 -16.94 43.59 26.99
N GLU A 276 -16.89 44.91 26.92
CA GLU A 276 -16.89 45.83 28.07
C GLU A 276 -17.98 46.87 27.85
N VAL A 277 -18.62 47.32 28.93
CA VAL A 277 -19.57 48.44 28.87
C VAL A 277 -18.80 49.72 29.20
N HIS A 278 -18.92 50.73 28.35
CA HIS A 278 -18.23 52.01 28.47
C HIS A 278 -19.23 53.15 28.61
N ASP A 279 -18.89 54.18 29.37
CA ASP A 279 -19.63 55.45 29.39
C ASP A 279 -19.28 56.33 28.17
N ALA A 280 -19.96 57.47 28.03
CA ALA A 280 -19.68 58.43 26.94
C ALA A 280 -18.25 59.01 26.95
N ALA A 281 -17.52 58.87 28.06
CA ALA A 281 -16.12 59.27 28.18
C ALA A 281 -15.15 58.08 27.97
N HIS A 282 -15.64 56.93 27.52
CA HIS A 282 -14.91 55.68 27.27
C HIS A 282 -14.25 55.07 28.51
N ASN A 283 -14.82 55.32 29.70
CA ASN A 283 -14.43 54.59 30.90
C ASN A 283 -15.23 53.30 30.99
N ALA A 284 -14.58 52.19 31.30
CA ALA A 284 -15.28 50.94 31.59
C ALA A 284 -16.14 51.10 32.86
N VAL A 285 -17.42 50.73 32.76
CA VAL A 285 -18.41 50.86 33.82
C VAL A 285 -19.16 49.56 34.03
N SER A 286 -19.52 49.28 35.28
CA SER A 286 -20.44 48.18 35.65
C SER A 286 -21.78 48.68 36.19
N SER A 287 -21.90 50.00 36.37
CA SER A 287 -23.11 50.70 36.80
C SER A 287 -23.10 52.14 36.26
N VAL A 288 -24.27 52.69 35.94
CA VAL A 288 -24.44 54.10 35.57
C VAL A 288 -25.73 54.66 36.15
N THR A 289 -25.79 55.97 36.37
CA THR A 289 -27.03 56.65 36.75
C THR A 289 -28.04 56.65 35.60
N ALA A 290 -29.34 56.53 35.92
CA ALA A 290 -30.43 56.60 34.95
C ALA A 290 -30.31 57.82 34.03
N GLY A 291 -30.44 57.60 32.72
CA GLY A 291 -30.26 58.62 31.69
C GLY A 291 -28.81 58.84 31.22
N THR A 292 -27.84 58.06 31.72
CA THR A 292 -26.46 58.08 31.21
C THR A 292 -26.34 57.24 29.95
N ALA A 293 -25.67 57.77 28.92
CA ALA A 293 -25.37 57.03 27.70
C ALA A 293 -24.22 56.04 27.94
N VAL A 294 -24.39 54.81 27.46
CA VAL A 294 -23.37 53.75 27.48
C VAL A 294 -23.28 53.05 26.13
N HIS A 295 -22.11 52.52 25.80
CA HIS A 295 -21.90 51.71 24.60
C HIS A 295 -20.98 50.53 24.91
N ALA A 296 -20.96 49.54 24.00
CA ALA A 296 -20.05 48.41 24.14
C ALA A 296 -18.70 48.72 23.50
N ARG A 297 -17.61 48.27 24.15
CA ARG A 297 -16.31 48.08 23.52
C ARG A 297 -16.04 46.59 23.38
N VAL A 298 -15.81 46.14 22.15
CA VAL A 298 -15.62 44.72 21.82
C VAL A 298 -14.17 44.47 21.44
N GLY A 299 -13.54 43.46 22.03
CA GLY A 299 -12.25 42.94 21.58
C GLY A 299 -12.44 41.62 20.84
N VAL A 300 -11.68 41.42 19.76
CA VAL A 300 -11.60 40.14 19.05
C VAL A 300 -10.13 39.79 18.88
N THR A 301 -9.73 38.62 19.38
CA THR A 301 -8.34 38.15 19.29
C THR A 301 -8.27 36.74 18.70
N GLY A 302 -7.21 36.48 17.95
CA GLY A 302 -6.94 35.21 17.30
C GLY A 302 -5.44 35.01 17.11
N THR A 303 -4.97 33.76 17.14
CA THR A 303 -3.56 33.41 16.93
C THR A 303 -3.39 32.97 15.48
N GLY A 304 -3.12 33.91 14.57
CA GLY A 304 -3.01 33.57 13.15
C GLY A 304 -3.07 34.78 12.22
N ALA A 305 -3.80 34.63 11.12
CA ALA A 305 -4.02 35.71 10.15
C ALA A 305 -4.67 36.94 10.82
N PRO A 306 -4.58 38.13 10.21
CA PRO A 306 -5.34 39.29 10.65
C PRO A 306 -6.84 39.00 10.64
N LEU A 307 -7.54 39.43 11.69
CA LEU A 307 -9.01 39.34 11.77
C LEU A 307 -9.62 40.39 10.82
N THR A 308 -10.47 39.93 9.89
CA THR A 308 -11.10 40.78 8.86
C THR A 308 -12.62 40.74 8.88
N GLY A 309 -13.21 39.91 9.75
CA GLY A 309 -14.64 39.88 9.99
C GLY A 309 -15.16 41.14 10.67
N ARG A 310 -16.48 41.18 10.89
CA ARG A 310 -17.19 42.32 11.48
C ARG A 310 -17.89 41.91 12.76
N VAL A 311 -18.29 42.90 13.55
CA VAL A 311 -18.98 42.68 14.83
C VAL A 311 -20.39 43.24 14.78
N LYS A 312 -21.34 42.52 15.36
CA LYS A 312 -22.63 43.05 15.81
C LYS A 312 -22.67 43.11 17.33
N VAL A 313 -23.26 44.18 17.87
CA VAL A 313 -23.52 44.33 19.30
C VAL A 313 -25.03 44.28 19.52
N PHE A 314 -25.46 43.44 20.45
CA PHE A 314 -26.83 43.23 20.85
C PHE A 314 -27.04 43.82 22.24
N TRP A 315 -28.20 44.45 22.44
CA TRP A 315 -28.59 45.11 23.69
C TRP A 315 -29.85 44.45 24.26
N TYR A 316 -29.84 44.18 25.57
CA TYR A 316 -30.88 43.43 26.27
C TYR A 316 -31.35 44.12 27.55
N ASP A 317 -32.62 43.91 27.90
CA ASP A 317 -33.30 44.46 29.10
C ASP A 317 -33.09 43.66 30.39
N ALA A 318 -32.15 42.72 30.40
CA ALA A 318 -31.82 41.89 31.55
C ALA A 318 -30.32 41.67 31.67
N GLY A 319 -29.86 41.20 32.84
CA GLY A 319 -28.46 40.83 33.05
C GLY A 319 -28.00 39.59 32.29
N GLY A 320 -28.93 38.79 31.74
CA GLY A 320 -28.62 37.61 30.93
C GLY A 320 -29.26 37.68 29.55
N CYS A 321 -28.48 37.43 28.51
CA CYS A 321 -28.89 37.57 27.11
C CYS A 321 -29.84 36.47 26.63
N LEU A 322 -29.94 35.35 27.37
CA LEU A 322 -30.91 34.28 27.09
C LEU A 322 -32.28 34.53 27.76
N ALA A 323 -32.29 35.28 28.86
CA ALA A 323 -33.49 35.53 29.67
C ALA A 323 -34.11 36.92 29.41
N GLY A 324 -33.34 37.85 28.84
CA GLY A 324 -33.81 39.19 28.47
C GLY A 324 -34.43 39.26 27.09
N THR A 325 -35.27 40.28 26.89
CA THR A 325 -35.76 40.71 25.59
C THR A 325 -34.63 41.38 24.82
N HIS A 326 -34.43 40.95 23.58
CA HIS A 326 -33.55 41.67 22.66
C HIS A 326 -34.20 43.00 22.26
N LEU A 327 -33.61 44.10 22.73
CA LEU A 327 -34.15 45.44 22.53
C LEU A 327 -33.66 46.08 21.23
N ALA A 328 -32.38 45.92 20.90
CA ALA A 328 -31.78 46.49 19.69
C ALA A 328 -30.48 45.78 19.30
N VAL A 329 -30.12 45.87 18.02
CA VAL A 329 -28.85 45.39 17.46
C VAL A 329 -28.17 46.48 16.63
N SER A 330 -26.85 46.55 16.72
CA SER A 330 -26.05 47.48 15.92
C SER A 330 -26.06 47.10 14.43
N PRO A 331 -25.74 48.04 13.52
CA PRO A 331 -25.23 47.70 12.20
C PRO A 331 -23.96 46.82 12.30
N LEU A 332 -23.49 46.29 11.16
CA LEU A 332 -22.20 45.61 11.12
C LEU A 332 -21.06 46.63 11.29
N LEU A 333 -20.32 46.49 12.37
CA LEU A 333 -19.21 47.36 12.74
C LEU A 333 -17.89 46.74 12.27
N SER A 334 -17.04 47.56 11.65
CA SER A 334 -15.73 47.15 11.18
C SER A 334 -14.77 46.96 12.35
N LEU A 335 -14.09 45.83 12.38
CA LEU A 335 -13.02 45.57 13.32
C LEU A 335 -11.78 46.39 12.92
N VAL A 336 -11.27 47.23 13.82
CA VAL A 336 -10.05 48.01 13.62
C VAL A 336 -9.07 47.62 14.72
N ASP A 337 -7.89 47.11 14.33
CA ASP A 337 -6.85 46.64 15.25
C ASP A 337 -7.37 45.65 16.31
N GLY A 338 -8.26 44.74 15.92
CA GLY A 338 -8.82 43.72 16.81
C GLY A 338 -9.87 44.27 17.79
N ALA A 339 -10.36 45.49 17.61
CA ALA A 339 -11.40 46.07 18.46
C ALA A 339 -12.51 46.76 17.67
N VAL A 340 -13.68 46.83 18.28
CA VAL A 340 -14.79 47.68 17.86
C VAL A 340 -15.20 48.56 19.03
N ASP A 341 -15.18 49.87 18.80
CA ASP A 341 -15.85 50.82 19.67
C ASP A 341 -17.24 51.11 19.11
N ALA A 342 -18.28 50.66 19.83
CA ALA A 342 -19.66 50.80 19.40
C ALA A 342 -20.31 52.12 19.85
N THR A 343 -19.55 53.22 19.98
CA THR A 343 -20.11 54.55 20.31
C THR A 343 -21.29 54.94 19.40
N SER A 344 -21.25 54.54 18.12
CA SER A 344 -22.35 54.75 17.15
C SER A 344 -23.65 53.99 17.47
N PHE A 345 -23.60 53.09 18.45
CA PHE A 345 -24.71 52.28 18.97
C PHE A 345 -24.90 52.48 20.49
N ALA A 346 -24.66 53.70 20.98
CA ALA A 346 -24.88 54.04 22.39
C ALA A 346 -26.37 53.93 22.79
N GLN A 347 -26.60 53.50 24.03
CA GLN A 347 -27.92 53.32 24.65
C GLN A 347 -28.02 54.22 25.89
N THR A 348 -29.19 54.81 26.12
CA THR A 348 -29.42 55.74 27.23
C THR A 348 -30.59 55.26 28.09
N PRO A 349 -30.43 54.20 28.89
CA PRO A 349 -31.52 53.63 29.67
C PRO A 349 -31.97 54.58 30.79
N SER A 350 -33.28 54.84 30.87
CA SER A 350 -33.89 55.65 31.93
C SER A 350 -34.62 54.82 32.99
N THR A 351 -34.87 53.54 32.71
CA THR A 351 -35.53 52.61 33.63
C THR A 351 -34.48 51.89 34.47
N LEU A 352 -34.67 51.89 35.78
CA LEU A 352 -33.77 51.20 36.72
C LEU A 352 -33.81 49.69 36.48
N GLY A 353 -32.66 49.02 36.64
CA GLY A 353 -32.56 47.59 36.45
C GLY A 353 -31.19 47.15 35.96
N THR A 354 -31.11 45.90 35.51
CA THR A 354 -29.89 45.33 34.91
C THR A 354 -30.10 45.17 33.43
N TYR A 355 -29.14 45.64 32.64
CA TYR A 355 -29.09 45.49 31.20
C TYR A 355 -27.83 44.74 30.82
N SER A 356 -27.73 44.29 29.57
CA SER A 356 -26.52 43.65 29.08
C SER A 356 -26.24 43.93 27.61
N PHE A 357 -24.96 43.85 27.26
CA PHE A 357 -24.48 43.81 25.89
C PHE A 357 -23.90 42.43 25.57
N GLN A 358 -24.06 41.98 24.33
CA GLN A 358 -23.36 40.81 23.79
C GLN A 358 -22.86 41.12 22.39
N ALA A 359 -21.62 40.74 22.10
CA ALA A 359 -21.03 40.89 20.78
C ALA A 359 -21.01 39.56 20.03
N VAL A 360 -21.19 39.64 18.70
CA VAL A 360 -21.01 38.50 17.78
C VAL A 360 -20.05 38.91 16.68
N TYR A 361 -18.91 38.20 16.60
CA TYR A 361 -17.99 38.27 15.47
C TYR A 361 -18.49 37.40 14.33
N SER A 362 -18.58 37.95 13.12
CA SER A 362 -19.18 37.29 11.96
C SER A 362 -18.32 36.20 11.31
N GLY A 363 -17.10 35.96 11.81
CA GLY A 363 -16.12 35.11 11.14
C GLY A 363 -15.51 35.77 9.89
N ASP A 364 -14.52 35.09 9.34
CA ASP A 364 -13.86 35.35 8.05
C ASP A 364 -13.23 34.04 7.50
N PRO A 365 -12.55 34.02 6.34
CA PRO A 365 -11.95 32.79 5.83
C PRO A 365 -10.89 32.14 6.74
N ALA A 366 -10.33 32.89 7.69
CA ALA A 366 -9.29 32.44 8.62
C ALA A 366 -9.83 32.13 10.04
N TYR A 367 -11.03 32.59 10.38
CA TYR A 367 -11.62 32.41 11.71
C TYR A 367 -13.12 32.12 11.65
N GLN A 368 -13.59 31.20 12.48
CA GLN A 368 -15.03 30.95 12.64
C GLN A 368 -15.76 32.18 13.21
N ASP A 369 -17.08 32.21 13.03
CA ASP A 369 -17.94 33.13 13.75
C ASP A 369 -17.99 32.78 15.24
N THR A 370 -18.00 33.79 16.10
CA THR A 370 -17.95 33.60 17.55
C THR A 370 -18.90 34.55 18.24
N THR A 371 -19.73 34.01 19.12
CA THR A 371 -20.52 34.79 20.07
C THR A 371 -19.72 35.01 21.35
N GLY A 372 -19.52 36.28 21.71
CA GLY A 372 -18.87 36.68 22.96
C GLY A 372 -19.75 36.50 24.20
N PRO A 373 -19.18 36.74 25.39
CA PRO A 373 -19.93 36.68 26.63
C PRO A 373 -21.03 37.74 26.67
N CYS A 374 -22.09 37.43 27.42
CA CYS A 374 -23.10 38.41 27.79
C CYS A 374 -22.58 39.22 28.99
N VAL A 375 -22.51 40.55 28.86
CA VAL A 375 -21.88 41.42 29.85
C VAL A 375 -22.92 42.34 30.48
N PRO A 376 -23.29 42.12 31.75
CA PRO A 376 -24.29 42.92 32.43
C PRO A 376 -23.73 44.20 33.06
N PHE A 377 -24.60 45.18 33.28
CA PHE A 377 -24.37 46.35 34.11
C PHE A 377 -25.70 46.86 34.70
N THR A 378 -25.63 47.70 35.73
CA THR A 378 -26.84 48.24 36.39
C THR A 378 -27.10 49.70 36.04
N VAL A 379 -28.38 50.06 36.05
CA VAL A 379 -28.86 51.44 35.95
C VAL A 379 -29.42 51.85 37.30
N ASP A 380 -28.69 52.74 37.96
CA ASP A 380 -28.93 53.17 39.33
C ASP A 380 -29.79 54.45 39.37
N PRO A 381 -30.54 54.69 40.46
CA PRO A 381 -31.32 55.90 40.62
C PRO A 381 -30.44 57.15 40.59
N LEU A 382 -31.03 58.27 40.16
CA LEU A 382 -30.41 59.58 40.31
C LEU A 382 -30.04 59.80 41.79
N PRO A 383 -28.93 60.50 42.08
CA PRO A 383 -28.57 60.84 43.44
C PRO A 383 -29.76 61.52 44.11
N PRO A 384 -30.04 61.22 45.39
CA PRO A 384 -31.17 61.82 46.08
C PRO A 384 -31.05 63.34 46.01
N ALA A 385 -32.15 64.01 45.65
CA ALA A 385 -32.23 65.45 45.81
C ALA A 385 -32.09 65.77 47.31
N THR A 386 -31.22 66.72 47.64
CA THR A 386 -31.08 67.20 49.03
C THR A 386 -32.34 67.98 49.40
N VAL A 387 -33.18 67.40 50.25
CA VAL A 387 -34.33 68.11 50.84
C VAL A 387 -33.88 68.72 52.16
N THR A 388 -34.01 70.04 52.28
CA THR A 388 -33.74 70.76 53.52
C THR A 388 -35.05 71.25 54.13
N THR A 389 -35.20 71.10 55.46
CA THR A 389 -36.31 71.69 56.21
C THR A 389 -35.77 72.81 57.07
N GLN A 390 -36.32 74.01 56.89
CA GLN A 390 -36.05 75.17 57.73
C GLN A 390 -37.30 75.50 58.54
N VAL A 391 -37.12 76.04 59.74
CA VAL A 391 -38.23 76.63 60.50
C VAL A 391 -38.26 78.11 60.17
N HIS A 392 -39.40 78.61 59.73
CA HIS A 392 -39.61 80.02 59.42
C HIS A 392 -40.57 80.66 60.42
N ASP A 393 -40.35 81.94 60.72
CA ASP A 393 -41.34 82.75 61.44
C ASP A 393 -42.50 83.18 60.52
N ALA A 394 -43.49 83.89 61.07
CA ALA A 394 -44.63 84.39 60.30
C ALA A 394 -44.26 85.36 59.15
N SER A 395 -43.02 85.83 59.10
CA SER A 395 -42.48 86.70 58.03
C SER A 395 -41.60 85.94 57.03
N HIS A 396 -41.58 84.60 57.07
CA HIS A 396 -40.74 83.74 56.21
C HIS A 396 -39.23 83.93 56.41
N THR A 397 -38.80 84.28 57.63
CA THR A 397 -37.38 84.32 57.98
C THR A 397 -36.97 83.04 58.70
N VAL A 398 -35.81 82.49 58.37
CA VAL A 398 -35.27 81.29 59.04
C VAL A 398 -35.01 81.58 60.52
N VAL A 399 -35.58 80.76 61.40
CA VAL A 399 -35.41 80.84 62.85
C VAL A 399 -34.94 79.50 63.44
N THR A 400 -34.10 79.57 64.48
CA THR A 400 -33.62 78.39 65.23
C THR A 400 -34.19 78.30 66.65
N SER A 401 -34.96 79.31 67.06
CA SER A 401 -35.71 79.36 68.32
C SER A 401 -36.88 80.34 68.19
N ALA A 402 -37.92 80.17 69.00
CA ALA A 402 -39.08 81.07 69.05
C ALA A 402 -39.54 81.28 70.49
N VAL A 403 -40.07 82.48 70.77
CA VAL A 403 -40.69 82.80 72.07
C VAL A 403 -42.05 82.10 72.18
N ALA A 404 -42.40 81.63 73.38
CA ALA A 404 -43.67 80.96 73.63
C ALA A 404 -44.87 81.81 73.17
N GLY A 405 -45.74 81.20 72.35
CA GLY A 405 -46.93 81.85 71.78
C GLY A 405 -46.77 82.38 70.35
N ILE A 406 -45.57 82.36 69.77
CA ILE A 406 -45.34 82.75 68.36
C ILE A 406 -45.60 81.57 67.41
N THR A 407 -46.23 81.84 66.27
CA THR A 407 -46.44 80.86 65.21
C THR A 407 -45.17 80.72 64.38
N VAL A 408 -44.68 79.49 64.26
CA VAL A 408 -43.63 79.09 63.31
C VAL A 408 -44.20 78.05 62.36
N HIS A 409 -43.61 77.93 61.17
CA HIS A 409 -44.02 76.92 60.20
C HIS A 409 -42.81 76.32 59.46
N PRO A 410 -42.93 75.08 58.95
CA PRO A 410 -41.87 74.46 58.17
C PRO A 410 -41.83 75.06 56.75
N PHE A 411 -40.62 75.33 56.26
CA PHE A 411 -40.33 75.56 54.86
C PHE A 411 -39.46 74.42 54.35
N VAL A 412 -39.91 73.77 53.28
CA VAL A 412 -39.23 72.61 52.67
C VAL A 412 -38.79 73.01 51.27
N GLN A 413 -37.50 72.83 50.97
CA GLN A 413 -36.92 73.05 49.65
C GLN A 413 -35.94 71.95 49.27
#